data_AF-A0A7V5G995-F1
#
_entry.id   AF-A0A7V5G995-F1
#
_cell.length_a   1.000
_cell.length_b   1.000
_cell.length_c   1.000
_cell.angle_alpha   90.00
_cell.angle_beta   90.00
_cell.angle_gamma   90.00
#
_symmetry.space_group_name_H-M   'P 1'
#
loop_
_entity.id
_entity.type
_entity.pdbx_description
1 polymer ?
#
loop_
_entity_poly.entity_id
_entity_poly.type
_entity_poly.pdbx_seq_one_letter_code
_entity_poly.pdbx_strand_id
1 'polypeptide(L)'
;MVTQQLFNYIKQQLEQGISKEQIKNTLLSQGWAEDDIDDGFRKVETGEQAEISKRASLIAGDKNEKNNNSFLNRSNKKEDDRSEDWYVAIMYFSVTVLFAYLLTTLIKIIMFGLLFSIIDTLILKIMVAIIYVLSIWLGAIYSAKHLSKLCIIKNSKNVAKLSTIYLFIFSSGYELYLIYAQMGRKSFEGLAGLGTSTLDTICTIIFIIGIIIFYVVSKKYIKNNNISIIH
;
A
#
# COMPACT_ATOMS: atom_id res chain seq x y z
N MET A 1 -17.15 -20.62 -36.52
CA MET A 1 -16.85 -21.67 -35.52
C MET A 1 -16.44 -21.01 -34.21
N VAL A 2 -17.11 -21.29 -33.09
CA VAL A 2 -16.77 -20.68 -31.78
C VAL A 2 -15.41 -21.15 -31.28
N THR A 3 -14.48 -20.20 -31.17
CA THR A 3 -13.14 -20.45 -30.62
C THR A 3 -13.16 -20.37 -29.09
N GLN A 4 -12.20 -21.05 -28.43
CA GLN A 4 -12.04 -20.95 -26.97
C GLN A 4 -11.70 -19.52 -26.51
N GLN A 5 -11.02 -18.75 -27.37
CA GLN A 5 -10.68 -17.35 -27.10
C GLN A 5 -11.93 -16.48 -27.03
N LEU A 6 -12.84 -16.62 -28.01
CA LEU A 6 -14.11 -15.90 -28.04
C LEU A 6 -14.96 -16.22 -26.80
N PHE A 7 -15.05 -17.50 -26.45
CA PHE A 7 -15.79 -17.96 -25.26
C PHE A 7 -15.22 -17.37 -23.96
N ASN A 8 -13.90 -17.43 -23.76
CA ASN A 8 -13.26 -16.89 -22.56
C ASN A 8 -13.43 -15.37 -22.45
N TYR A 9 -13.34 -14.66 -23.58
CA TYR A 9 -13.54 -13.21 -23.62
C TYR A 9 -14.97 -12.84 -23.21
N ILE A 10 -15.99 -13.45 -23.83
CA ILE A 10 -17.40 -13.19 -23.51
C ILE A 10 -17.67 -13.44 -22.02
N LYS A 11 -17.17 -14.57 -21.48
CA LYS A 11 -17.31 -14.90 -20.06
C LYS A 11 -16.70 -13.82 -19.16
N GLN A 12 -15.46 -13.40 -19.43
CA GLN A 12 -14.77 -12.40 -18.62
C GLN A 12 -15.47 -11.03 -18.65
N GLN A 13 -16.00 -10.61 -19.79
CA GLN A 13 -16.71 -9.32 -19.90
C GLN A 13 -18.05 -9.34 -19.16
N LEU A 14 -18.77 -10.47 -19.19
CA LEU A 14 -20.01 -10.64 -18.43
C LEU A 14 -19.74 -10.63 -16.91
N GLU A 15 -18.65 -11.25 -16.45
CA GLU A 15 -18.21 -11.19 -15.04
C GLU A 15 -17.87 -9.77 -14.58
N GLN A 16 -17.46 -8.89 -15.51
CA GLN A 16 -17.21 -7.46 -15.26
C GLN A 16 -18.49 -6.60 -15.32
N GLY A 17 -19.65 -7.20 -15.58
CA GLY A 17 -20.94 -6.50 -15.63
C GLY A 17 -21.19 -5.72 -16.92
N ILE A 18 -20.45 -6.02 -17.99
CA ILE A 18 -20.61 -5.36 -19.29
C ILE A 18 -21.81 -5.98 -20.02
N SER A 19 -22.64 -5.14 -20.67
CA SER A 19 -23.86 -5.62 -21.32
C SER A 19 -23.56 -6.46 -22.56
N LYS A 20 -24.47 -7.39 -22.90
CA LYS A 20 -24.31 -8.26 -24.09
C LYS A 20 -24.21 -7.46 -25.38
N GLU A 21 -24.97 -6.37 -25.49
CA GLU A 21 -24.99 -5.48 -26.64
C GLU A 21 -23.63 -4.77 -26.81
N GLN A 22 -23.02 -4.32 -25.71
CA GLN A 22 -21.70 -3.69 -25.74
C GLN A 22 -20.63 -4.69 -26.20
N ILE A 23 -20.65 -5.90 -25.63
CA ILE A 23 -19.73 -6.99 -26.00
C ILE A 23 -19.90 -7.35 -27.48
N LYS A 24 -21.14 -7.49 -27.96
CA LYS A 24 -21.46 -7.80 -29.36
C LYS A 24 -20.92 -6.73 -30.31
N ASN A 25 -21.15 -5.45 -30.01
CA ASN A 25 -20.65 -4.34 -30.82
C ASN A 25 -19.11 -4.28 -30.87
N THR A 26 -18.43 -4.58 -29.76
CA THR A 26 -16.96 -4.65 -29.72
C THR A 26 -16.40 -5.81 -30.54
N LEU A 27 -17.05 -6.97 -30.51
CA LEU A 27 -16.59 -8.14 -31.27
C LEU A 27 -16.84 -7.97 -32.77
N LEU A 28 -17.98 -7.40 -33.16
CA LEU A 28 -18.28 -7.06 -34.55
C LEU A 28 -17.26 -6.07 -35.12
N SER A 29 -16.87 -5.04 -34.36
CA SER A 29 -15.86 -4.07 -34.82
C SER A 29 -14.46 -4.65 -34.96
N GLN A 30 -14.18 -5.77 -34.28
CA GLN A 30 -12.95 -6.54 -34.41
C GLN A 30 -13.00 -7.60 -35.54
N GLY A 31 -14.11 -7.66 -36.28
CA GLY A 31 -14.27 -8.56 -37.43
C GLY A 31 -14.73 -9.97 -37.09
N TRP A 32 -15.26 -10.21 -35.89
CA TRP A 32 -15.92 -11.48 -35.58
C TRP A 32 -17.27 -11.59 -36.29
N ALA A 33 -17.60 -12.79 -36.76
CA ALA A 33 -18.90 -13.06 -37.37
C ALA A 33 -20.01 -13.07 -36.30
N GLU A 34 -21.17 -12.51 -36.64
CA GLU A 34 -22.31 -12.41 -35.73
C GLU A 34 -22.77 -13.78 -35.21
N ASP A 35 -22.84 -14.77 -36.09
CA ASP A 35 -23.24 -16.14 -35.75
C ASP A 35 -22.32 -16.77 -34.68
N ASP A 36 -21.01 -16.50 -34.75
CA ASP A 36 -20.03 -17.02 -33.80
C ASP A 36 -20.14 -16.35 -32.43
N ILE A 37 -20.50 -15.07 -32.41
CA ILE A 37 -20.74 -14.31 -31.18
C ILE A 37 -21.99 -14.86 -30.49
N ASP A 38 -23.08 -15.04 -31.23
CA ASP A 38 -24.35 -15.54 -30.69
C ASP A 38 -24.22 -16.98 -30.17
N ASP A 39 -23.48 -17.86 -30.88
CA ASP A 39 -23.13 -19.19 -30.37
C ASP A 39 -22.25 -19.13 -29.12
N GLY A 40 -21.33 -18.17 -29.05
CA GLY A 40 -20.51 -17.91 -27.87
C GLY A 40 -21.35 -17.60 -26.63
N PHE A 41 -22.34 -16.71 -26.76
CA PHE A 41 -23.28 -16.38 -25.68
C PHE A 41 -24.11 -17.58 -25.23
N ARG A 42 -24.67 -18.35 -26.18
CA ARG A 42 -25.45 -19.57 -25.86
C ARG A 42 -24.63 -20.57 -25.05
N LYS A 43 -23.35 -20.73 -25.38
CA LYS A 43 -22.45 -21.66 -24.70
C LYS A 43 -22.15 -21.22 -23.26
N VAL A 44 -22.03 -19.91 -23.01
CA VAL A 44 -21.84 -19.36 -21.65
C VAL A 44 -23.07 -19.59 -20.80
N GLU A 45 -24.26 -19.29 -21.32
CA GLU A 45 -25.54 -19.49 -20.60
C GLU A 45 -25.79 -20.96 -20.25
N THR A 46 -25.51 -21.86 -21.19
CA THR A 46 -25.66 -23.31 -20.99
C THR A 46 -24.66 -23.84 -19.96
N GLY A 47 -23.41 -23.35 -19.99
CA GLY A 47 -22.38 -23.72 -19.02
C GLY A 47 -22.70 -23.24 -17.60
N GLU A 48 -23.27 -22.04 -17.47
CA GLU A 48 -23.67 -21.46 -16.19
C GLU A 48 -24.85 -22.23 -15.56
N GLN A 49 -25.84 -22.60 -16.36
CA GLN A 49 -26.97 -23.43 -15.90
C GLN A 49 -26.53 -24.83 -15.45
N ALA A 50 -25.53 -25.43 -16.12
CA ALA A 50 -24.97 -26.72 -15.73
C ALA A 50 -24.22 -26.63 -14.38
N GLU A 51 -23.47 -25.55 -14.13
CA GLU A 51 -22.80 -25.32 -12.85
C GLU A 51 -23.80 -25.06 -11.71
N ILE A 52 -24.86 -24.29 -11.98
CA ILE A 52 -25.91 -24.02 -10.98
C ILE A 52 -26.64 -25.32 -10.61
N SER A 53 -26.97 -26.18 -11.57
CA SER A 53 -27.59 -27.49 -11.33
C SER A 53 -26.67 -28.43 -10.53
N LYS A 54 -25.37 -28.42 -10.83
CA LYS A 54 -24.36 -29.18 -10.07
C LYS A 54 -24.20 -28.67 -8.64
N ARG A 55 -24.22 -27.35 -8.42
CA ARG A 55 -24.19 -26.76 -7.07
C ARG A 55 -25.48 -27.04 -6.29
N ALA A 56 -26.64 -26.96 -6.95
CA ALA A 56 -27.92 -27.26 -6.33
C ALA A 56 -28.02 -28.73 -5.87
N SER A 57 -27.49 -29.68 -6.66
CA SER A 57 -27.44 -31.09 -6.28
C SER A 57 -26.43 -31.39 -5.15
N LEU A 58 -25.30 -30.67 -5.08
CA LEU A 58 -24.37 -30.76 -3.95
C LEU A 58 -24.98 -30.23 -2.64
N ILE A 59 -25.76 -29.15 -2.70
CA ILE A 59 -26.45 -28.57 -1.54
C ILE A 59 -27.61 -29.47 -1.07
N ALA A 60 -28.26 -30.21 -1.98
CA ALA A 60 -29.34 -31.13 -1.63
C ALA A 60 -28.86 -32.39 -0.86
N GLY A 61 -27.57 -32.76 -1.00
CA GLY A 61 -26.96 -33.88 -0.28
C GLY A 61 -26.46 -33.56 1.14
N ASP A 62 -26.36 -32.28 1.49
CA ASP A 62 -25.75 -31.81 2.75
C ASP A 62 -26.78 -31.19 3.70
N LYS A 63 -27.74 -32.00 4.17
CA LYS A 63 -28.67 -31.59 5.24
C LYS A 63 -28.21 -32.00 6.64
N ASN A 64 -27.00 -32.56 6.80
CA ASN A 64 -26.50 -33.01 8.10
C ASN A 64 -25.29 -32.23 8.64
N GLU A 65 -24.76 -31.22 7.93
CA GLU A 65 -23.57 -30.46 8.37
C GLU A 65 -23.84 -28.96 8.65
N LYS A 66 -25.03 -28.64 9.16
CA LYS A 66 -25.46 -27.24 9.33
C LYS A 66 -24.82 -26.47 10.51
N ASN A 67 -23.84 -27.04 11.21
CA ASN A 67 -23.22 -26.39 12.37
C ASN A 67 -21.77 -25.89 12.13
N ASN A 68 -21.13 -26.26 11.01
CA ASN A 68 -19.72 -25.88 10.75
C ASN A 68 -19.55 -24.71 9.74
N ASN A 69 -20.57 -24.41 8.94
CA ASN A 69 -20.46 -23.43 7.85
C ASN A 69 -20.52 -21.95 8.30
N SER A 70 -20.96 -21.65 9.53
CA SER A 70 -20.91 -20.28 10.06
C SER A 70 -19.50 -19.84 10.47
N PHE A 71 -18.62 -20.80 10.77
CA PHE A 71 -17.22 -20.53 11.13
C PHE A 71 -16.35 -20.29 9.90
N LEU A 72 -16.52 -21.10 8.84
CA LEU A 72 -15.81 -20.99 7.57
C LEU A 72 -16.20 -19.73 6.77
N ASN A 73 -17.45 -19.29 6.85
CA ASN A 73 -17.88 -18.06 6.16
C ASN A 73 -17.34 -16.78 6.87
N ARG A 74 -16.92 -16.89 8.14
CA ARG A 74 -16.34 -15.79 8.91
C ARG A 74 -14.82 -15.65 8.72
N SER A 75 -14.12 -16.73 8.33
CA SER A 75 -12.70 -16.68 7.97
C SER A 75 -12.49 -16.06 6.59
N ASN A 76 -13.29 -16.43 5.60
CA ASN A 76 -13.11 -15.94 4.22
C ASN A 76 -13.43 -14.43 4.08
N LYS A 77 -14.42 -13.90 4.81
CA LYS A 77 -14.74 -12.45 4.78
C LYS A 77 -13.66 -11.57 5.43
N LYS A 78 -12.87 -12.11 6.37
CA LYS A 78 -11.78 -11.37 7.05
C LYS A 78 -10.49 -11.31 6.25
N GLU A 79 -10.36 -12.08 5.18
CA GLU A 79 -9.17 -12.10 4.33
C GLU A 79 -9.22 -11.00 3.26
N ASP A 80 -10.41 -10.76 2.70
CA ASP A 80 -10.62 -9.71 1.70
C ASP A 80 -10.37 -8.30 2.27
N ASP A 81 -10.97 -7.99 3.43
CA ASP A 81 -10.75 -6.70 4.11
C ASP A 81 -9.30 -6.47 4.57
N ARG A 82 -8.55 -7.55 4.83
CA ARG A 82 -7.14 -7.45 5.25
C ARG A 82 -6.21 -7.18 4.07
N SER A 83 -6.64 -7.55 2.86
CA SER A 83 -5.89 -7.32 1.62
C SER A 83 -5.86 -5.84 1.20
N GLU A 84 -6.84 -5.04 1.62
CA GLU A 84 -6.87 -3.61 1.28
C GLU A 84 -6.01 -2.76 2.23
N ASP A 85 -5.99 -3.11 3.52
CA ASP A 85 -5.32 -2.34 4.58
C ASP A 85 -3.80 -2.21 4.36
N TRP A 86 -3.12 -3.29 3.92
CA TRP A 86 -1.67 -3.27 3.71
C TRP A 86 -1.28 -2.40 2.52
N TYR A 87 -2.07 -2.40 1.45
CA TYR A 87 -1.84 -1.58 0.27
C TYR A 87 -2.00 -0.10 0.61
N VAL A 88 -3.08 0.26 1.31
CA VAL A 88 -3.33 1.62 1.80
C VAL A 88 -2.20 2.08 2.73
N ALA A 89 -1.71 1.21 3.62
CA ALA A 89 -0.58 1.50 4.50
C ALA A 89 0.73 1.73 3.75
N ILE A 90 1.05 0.92 2.74
CA ILE A 90 2.25 1.10 1.92
C ILE A 90 2.18 2.41 1.14
N MET A 91 1.02 2.73 0.54
CA MET A 91 0.83 3.99 -0.19
C MET A 91 1.03 5.19 0.74
N TYR A 92 0.40 5.16 1.93
CA TYR A 92 0.54 6.20 2.93
C TYR A 92 1.99 6.43 3.35
N PHE A 93 2.67 5.34 3.71
CA PHE A 93 4.09 5.34 4.08
C PHE A 93 4.98 5.89 2.96
N SER A 94 4.79 5.41 1.73
CA SER A 94 5.63 5.78 0.58
C SER A 94 5.53 7.27 0.26
N VAL A 95 4.31 7.82 0.26
CA VAL A 95 4.09 9.27 0.03
C VAL A 95 4.73 10.09 1.15
N THR A 96 4.63 9.66 2.42
CA THR A 96 5.26 10.38 3.53
C THR A 96 6.78 10.36 3.45
N VAL A 97 7.41 9.21 3.19
CA VAL A 97 8.87 9.10 3.09
C VAL A 97 9.39 9.88 1.89
N LEU A 98 8.75 9.79 0.74
CA LEU A 98 9.14 10.54 -0.46
C LEU A 98 9.09 12.05 -0.20
N PHE A 99 8.00 12.54 0.38
CA PHE A 99 7.86 13.95 0.75
C PHE A 99 8.95 14.39 1.72
N ALA A 100 9.17 13.61 2.78
CA ALA A 100 10.18 13.93 3.79
C ALA A 100 11.61 13.93 3.21
N TYR A 101 11.91 12.98 2.32
CA TYR A 101 13.19 12.89 1.63
C TYR A 101 13.45 14.10 0.73
N LEU A 102 12.47 14.48 -0.09
CA LEU A 102 12.60 15.64 -0.98
C LEU A 102 12.78 16.93 -0.19
N LEU A 103 11.96 17.15 0.84
CA LEU A 103 12.02 18.35 1.66
C LEU A 103 13.35 18.46 2.41
N THR A 104 13.81 17.38 3.03
CA THR A 104 15.11 17.38 3.72
C THR A 104 16.29 17.53 2.78
N THR A 105 16.24 16.93 1.59
CA THR A 105 17.31 17.07 0.59
C THR A 105 17.41 18.51 0.09
N LEU A 106 16.27 19.15 -0.21
CA LEU A 106 16.22 20.56 -0.60
C LEU A 106 16.84 21.46 0.48
N ILE A 107 16.45 21.26 1.74
CA ILE A 107 16.98 22.05 2.85
C ILE A 107 18.47 21.81 3.07
N LYS A 108 18.94 20.56 2.96
CA LYS A 108 20.38 20.24 3.04
C LYS A 108 21.18 20.97 1.97
N ILE A 109 20.70 21.03 0.73
CA ILE A 109 21.37 21.75 -0.37
C ILE A 109 21.48 23.24 -0.03
N ILE A 110 20.39 23.85 0.42
CA ILE A 110 20.36 25.27 0.80
C ILE A 110 21.31 25.55 1.97
N MET A 111 21.24 24.74 3.04
CA MET A 111 22.11 24.91 4.20
C MET A 111 23.59 24.70 3.86
N PHE A 112 23.91 23.72 3.02
CA PHE A 112 25.27 23.48 2.58
C PHE A 112 25.83 24.65 1.74
N GLY A 113 25.03 25.22 0.85
CA GLY A 113 25.46 26.36 0.04
C GLY A 113 25.68 27.64 0.86
N LEU A 114 24.84 27.90 1.86
CA LEU A 114 24.84 29.17 2.58
C LEU A 114 25.68 29.18 3.87
N LEU A 115 25.72 28.06 4.59
CA LEU A 115 26.14 28.03 5.99
C LEU A 115 27.38 27.16 6.24
N PHE A 116 27.85 26.41 5.24
CA PHE A 116 28.93 25.45 5.41
C PHE A 116 30.25 26.07 5.88
N SER A 117 30.50 27.35 5.58
CA SER A 117 31.71 28.04 6.03
C SER A 117 31.63 28.62 7.45
N ILE A 118 30.44 28.70 8.05
CA ILE A 118 30.21 29.50 9.27
C ILE A 118 29.82 28.62 10.46
N ILE A 119 29.05 27.56 10.21
CA ILE A 119 28.42 26.78 11.27
C ILE A 119 29.24 25.52 11.56
N ASP A 120 29.41 25.21 12.85
CA ASP A 120 29.96 23.94 13.30
C ASP A 120 29.16 22.76 12.73
N THR A 121 29.88 21.77 12.19
CA THR A 121 29.28 20.54 11.63
C THR A 121 28.33 19.83 12.60
N LEU A 122 28.55 19.95 13.91
CA LEU A 122 27.71 19.40 14.97
C LEU A 122 26.34 20.09 15.00
N ILE A 123 26.32 21.42 14.99
CA ILE A 123 25.09 22.22 15.00
C ILE A 123 24.30 21.92 13.71
N LEU A 124 24.98 21.84 12.58
CA LEU A 124 24.37 21.53 11.29
C LEU A 124 23.65 20.16 11.31
N LYS A 125 24.30 19.13 11.87
CA LYS A 125 23.70 17.78 12.00
C LYS A 125 22.45 17.79 12.86
N ILE A 126 22.47 18.49 14.01
CA ILE A 126 21.30 18.60 14.89
C ILE A 126 20.15 19.31 14.17
N MET A 127 20.41 20.43 13.49
CA MET A 127 19.39 21.14 12.73
C MET A 127 18.76 20.25 11.65
N VAL A 128 19.59 19.54 10.87
CA VAL A 128 19.13 18.60 9.85
C VAL A 128 18.26 17.49 10.46
N ALA A 129 18.62 16.97 11.63
CA ALA A 129 17.84 15.96 12.33
C ALA A 129 16.46 16.48 12.79
N ILE A 130 16.40 17.70 13.33
CA ILE A 130 15.13 18.36 13.70
C ILE A 130 14.25 18.57 12.46
N ILE A 131 14.84 19.07 11.38
CA ILE A 131 14.15 19.30 10.11
C ILE A 131 13.61 18.00 9.54
N TYR A 132 14.35 16.89 9.68
CA TYR A 132 13.89 15.57 9.28
C TYR A 132 12.64 15.12 10.03
N VAL A 133 12.61 15.28 11.36
CA VAL A 133 11.41 14.97 12.17
C VAL A 133 10.22 15.82 11.77
N LEU A 134 10.43 17.12 11.55
CA LEU A 134 9.38 18.02 11.06
C LEU A 134 8.89 17.64 9.66
N SER A 135 9.78 17.16 8.80
CA SER A 135 9.45 16.72 7.44
C SER A 135 8.60 15.45 7.46
N ILE A 136 8.90 14.49 8.35
CA ILE A 136 8.05 13.31 8.58
C ILE A 136 6.67 13.74 9.09
N TRP A 137 6.63 14.65 10.06
CA TRP A 137 5.38 15.15 10.62
C TRP A 137 4.47 15.79 9.56
N LEU A 138 5.01 16.70 8.76
CA LEU A 138 4.29 17.35 7.66
C LEU A 138 3.90 16.34 6.56
N GLY A 139 4.81 15.43 6.22
CA GLY A 139 4.56 14.38 5.23
C GLY A 139 3.45 13.42 5.65
N ALA A 140 3.33 13.12 6.95
CA ALA A 140 2.26 12.29 7.50
C ALA A 140 0.89 12.98 7.41
N ILE A 141 0.84 14.29 7.68
CA ILE A 141 -0.38 15.11 7.53
C ILE A 141 -0.79 15.20 6.05
N TYR A 142 0.17 15.53 5.19
CA TYR A 142 -0.06 15.66 3.74
C TYR A 142 -0.54 14.35 3.13
N SER A 143 0.15 13.24 3.44
CA SER A 143 -0.21 11.91 2.96
C SER A 143 -1.62 11.52 3.43
N ALA A 144 -2.00 11.81 4.67
CA ALA A 144 -3.33 11.45 5.20
C ALA A 144 -4.45 12.19 4.43
N LYS A 145 -4.24 13.47 4.14
CA LYS A 145 -5.15 14.30 3.36
C LYS A 145 -5.22 13.87 1.89
N HIS A 146 -4.13 13.36 1.34
CA HIS A 146 -4.11 12.81 -0.02
C HIS A 146 -4.86 11.47 -0.08
N LEU A 147 -4.58 10.57 0.86
CA LEU A 147 -5.19 9.24 0.96
C LEU A 147 -6.72 9.34 1.14
N SER A 148 -7.20 10.27 1.96
CA SER A 148 -8.64 10.48 2.17
C SER A 148 -9.40 10.93 0.92
N LYS A 149 -8.69 11.40 -0.12
CA LYS A 149 -9.30 11.75 -1.42
C LYS A 149 -9.33 10.57 -2.38
N LEU A 150 -8.43 9.60 -2.21
CA LEU A 150 -8.25 8.50 -3.15
C LEU A 150 -8.98 7.22 -2.75
N CYS A 151 -9.09 6.95 -1.44
CA CYS A 151 -9.64 5.68 -0.97
C CYS A 151 -10.48 5.82 0.30
N ILE A 152 -11.44 4.90 0.47
CA ILE A 152 -12.23 4.75 1.70
C ILE A 152 -11.45 3.85 2.66
N ILE A 153 -11.11 4.39 3.83
CA ILE A 153 -10.30 3.68 4.82
C ILE A 153 -11.22 2.96 5.81
N LYS A 154 -11.36 1.63 5.66
CA LYS A 154 -12.17 0.79 6.57
C LYS A 154 -11.58 0.71 7.98
N ASN A 155 -10.27 0.51 8.10
CA ASN A 155 -9.60 0.29 9.38
C ASN A 155 -8.38 1.20 9.60
N SER A 156 -8.63 2.46 9.95
CA SER A 156 -7.57 3.45 10.13
C SER A 156 -6.52 3.10 11.19
N LYS A 157 -6.91 2.38 12.26
CA LYS A 157 -5.98 1.95 13.32
C LYS A 157 -4.96 0.96 12.78
N ASN A 158 -5.41 0.00 11.98
CA ASN A 158 -4.54 -1.01 11.40
C ASN A 158 -3.59 -0.41 10.35
N VAL A 159 -4.10 0.49 9.51
CA VAL A 159 -3.30 1.25 8.53
C VAL A 159 -2.19 2.05 9.23
N ALA A 160 -2.51 2.79 10.31
CA ALA A 160 -1.51 3.55 11.05
C ALA A 160 -0.42 2.67 11.67
N LYS A 161 -0.80 1.51 12.24
CA LYS A 161 0.13 0.53 12.81
C LYS A 161 1.05 -0.08 11.73
N LEU A 162 0.47 -0.55 10.63
CA LEU A 162 1.22 -1.13 9.50
C LEU A 162 2.20 -0.12 8.90
N SER A 163 1.75 1.10 8.67
CA SER A 163 2.59 2.18 8.13
C SER A 163 3.79 2.50 9.02
N THR A 164 3.60 2.45 10.34
CA THR A 164 4.67 2.69 11.32
C THR A 164 5.68 1.54 11.32
N ILE A 165 5.21 0.29 11.16
CA ILE A 165 6.09 -0.88 11.00
C ILE A 165 6.92 -0.74 9.72
N TYR A 166 6.32 -0.32 8.59
CA TYR A 166 7.06 -0.08 7.36
C TYR A 166 8.12 1.01 7.53
N LEU A 167 7.78 2.12 8.20
CA LEU A 167 8.74 3.17 8.51
C LEU A 167 9.90 2.65 9.36
N PHE A 168 9.62 1.89 10.41
CA PHE A 168 10.65 1.30 11.26
C PHE A 168 11.58 0.38 10.46
N ILE A 169 11.04 -0.59 9.71
CA ILE A 169 11.84 -1.54 8.93
C ILE A 169 12.71 -0.82 7.90
N PHE A 170 12.12 0.10 7.13
CA PHE A 170 12.83 0.81 6.06
C PHE A 170 13.94 1.70 6.61
N SER A 171 13.65 2.47 7.64
CA SER A 171 14.62 3.38 8.24
C SER A 171 15.71 2.63 9.01
N SER A 172 15.38 1.57 9.76
CA SER A 172 16.40 0.72 10.38
C SER A 172 17.29 0.03 9.34
N GLY A 173 16.72 -0.43 8.21
CA GLY A 173 17.49 -0.98 7.10
C GLY A 173 18.44 0.05 6.49
N TYR A 174 18.00 1.30 6.34
CA TYR A 174 18.84 2.39 5.86
C TYR A 174 19.98 2.72 6.82
N GLU A 175 19.72 2.80 8.13
CA GLU A 175 20.77 3.01 9.14
C GLU A 175 21.79 1.87 9.15
N LEU A 176 21.34 0.62 9.09
CA LEU A 176 22.23 -0.55 8.98
C LEU A 176 23.07 -0.49 7.71
N TYR A 177 22.48 -0.08 6.58
CA TYR A 177 23.21 0.11 5.33
C TYR A 177 24.29 1.20 5.46
N LEU A 178 23.99 2.32 6.13
CA LEU A 178 24.98 3.39 6.37
C LEU A 178 26.13 2.90 7.24
N ILE A 179 25.84 2.16 8.31
CA ILE A 179 26.87 1.56 9.17
C ILE A 179 27.74 0.60 8.35
N TYR A 180 27.12 -0.29 7.58
CA TYR A 180 27.83 -1.23 6.71
C TYR A 180 28.74 -0.51 5.69
N ALA A 181 28.22 0.52 5.02
CA ALA A 181 28.97 1.34 4.07
C ALA A 181 30.14 2.10 4.71
N GLN A 182 30.03 2.46 5.99
CA GLN A 182 31.13 3.05 6.76
C GLN A 182 32.19 2.02 7.13
N MET A 183 31.78 0.81 7.55
CA MET A 183 32.72 -0.28 7.88
C MET A 183 33.59 -0.65 6.67
N GLY A 184 33.01 -0.73 5.48
CA GLY A 184 33.74 -1.02 4.24
C GLY A 184 34.81 0.04 3.88
N ARG A 185 34.68 1.28 4.36
CA ARG A 185 35.72 2.32 4.19
C ARG A 185 36.78 2.29 5.28
N LYS A 186 36.42 1.89 6.50
CA LYS A 186 37.29 1.93 7.69
C LYS A 186 38.07 0.65 7.95
N SER A 187 37.87 -0.42 7.18
CA SER A 187 38.71 -1.63 7.25
C SER A 187 40.21 -1.38 6.95
N PHE A 188 40.57 -0.14 6.60
CA PHE A 188 41.96 0.30 6.44
C PHE A 188 42.58 0.90 7.73
N GLU A 189 41.78 1.27 8.74
CA GLU A 189 42.27 1.91 9.98
C GLU A 189 41.60 1.30 11.24
N GLY A 190 42.08 0.13 11.67
CA GLY A 190 42.01 -0.35 13.07
C GLY A 190 40.64 -0.48 13.77
N LEU A 191 40.36 -1.69 14.28
CA LEU A 191 39.15 -2.11 15.01
C LEU A 191 38.78 -1.31 16.29
N ALA A 192 39.52 -0.27 16.66
CA ALA A 192 39.29 0.55 17.86
C ALA A 192 38.22 1.66 17.66
N GLY A 193 37.72 1.87 16.43
CA GLY A 193 36.76 2.92 16.10
C GLY A 193 35.28 2.57 16.25
N LEU A 194 34.92 1.49 16.96
CA LEU A 194 33.53 1.04 17.16
C LEU A 194 32.73 1.88 18.17
N GLY A 195 33.35 2.89 18.80
CA GLY A 195 32.62 3.92 19.51
C GLY A 195 31.82 4.74 18.50
N THR A 196 30.53 4.42 18.31
CA THR A 196 29.59 5.34 17.67
C THR A 196 29.78 6.68 18.35
N SER A 197 30.04 7.72 17.56
CA SER A 197 30.21 9.05 18.13
C SER A 197 28.96 9.37 18.95
N THR A 198 29.10 10.11 20.05
CA THR A 198 27.94 10.52 20.87
C THR A 198 26.83 11.14 20.01
N LEU A 199 27.20 11.73 18.87
CA LEU A 199 26.31 12.25 17.83
C LEU A 199 25.46 11.18 17.13
N ASP A 200 26.01 10.03 16.79
CA ASP A 200 25.25 8.96 16.12
C ASP A 200 24.18 8.41 17.07
N THR A 201 24.47 8.37 18.38
CA THR A 201 23.50 8.03 19.42
C THR A 201 22.38 9.05 19.50
N ILE A 202 22.71 10.35 19.47
CA ILE A 202 21.71 11.44 19.46
C ILE A 202 20.82 11.35 18.22
N CYS A 203 21.40 11.13 17.03
CA CYS A 203 20.65 10.94 15.79
C CYS A 203 19.68 9.75 15.87
N THR A 204 20.13 8.64 16.46
CA THR A 204 19.29 7.45 16.68
C THR A 204 18.11 7.74 17.62
N ILE A 205 18.34 8.50 18.70
CA ILE A 205 17.26 8.92 19.61
C ILE A 205 16.24 9.81 18.88
N ILE A 206 16.72 10.81 18.13
CA ILE A 206 15.85 11.70 17.33
C ILE A 206 15.04 10.89 16.31
N PHE A 207 15.65 9.87 15.70
CA PHE A 207 14.98 8.98 14.79
C PHE A 207 13.84 8.18 15.46
N ILE A 208 14.09 7.61 16.65
CA ILE A 208 13.05 6.92 17.44
C ILE A 208 11.89 7.87 17.77
N ILE A 209 12.21 9.11 18.16
CA ILE A 209 11.20 10.16 18.40
C ILE A 209 10.39 10.42 17.12
N GLY A 210 11.04 10.48 15.96
CA GLY A 210 10.40 10.62 14.66
C GLY A 210 9.37 9.52 14.36
N ILE A 211 9.69 8.26 14.68
CA ILE A 211 8.75 7.13 14.52
C ILE A 211 7.54 7.30 15.45
N ILE A 212 7.76 7.70 16.71
CA ILE A 212 6.68 7.91 17.68
C ILE A 212 5.75 9.03 17.20
N ILE A 213 6.32 10.15 16.75
CA ILE A 213 5.57 11.28 16.19
C ILE A 213 4.77 10.82 14.98
N PHE A 214 5.39 10.08 14.05
CA PHE A 214 4.72 9.54 12.88
C PHE A 214 3.51 8.69 13.27
N TYR A 215 3.63 7.79 14.25
CA TYR A 215 2.52 6.96 14.71
C TYR A 215 1.38 7.79 15.32
N VAL A 216 1.69 8.74 16.21
CA VAL A 216 0.70 9.61 16.86
C VAL A 216 -0.06 10.43 15.82
N VAL A 217 0.65 10.95 14.83
CA VAL A 217 0.10 11.79 13.76
C VAL A 217 -0.74 10.93 12.82
N SER A 218 -0.25 9.76 12.41
CA SER A 218 -1.01 8.81 11.60
C SER A 218 -2.33 8.46 12.28
N LYS A 219 -2.31 8.13 13.58
CA LYS A 219 -3.52 7.83 14.36
C LYS A 219 -4.48 9.02 14.45
N LYS A 220 -3.97 10.24 14.48
CA LYS A 220 -4.78 11.46 14.57
C LYS A 220 -5.42 11.85 13.24
N TYR A 221 -4.68 11.76 12.14
CA TYR A 221 -5.08 12.32 10.84
C TYR A 221 -5.67 11.29 9.87
N ILE A 222 -5.38 10.00 10.03
CA ILE A 222 -6.07 8.94 9.27
C ILE A 222 -7.45 8.73 9.89
N LYS A 223 -8.40 9.59 9.53
CA LYS A 223 -9.82 9.49 9.92
C LYS A 223 -10.69 9.53 8.67
N ASN A 224 -11.74 8.73 8.67
CA ASN A 224 -12.69 8.68 7.58
C ASN A 224 -13.65 9.85 7.69
N ASN A 225 -13.29 10.99 7.08
CA ASN A 225 -14.09 12.22 7.16
C ASN A 225 -15.20 12.29 6.10
N ASN A 226 -15.29 11.32 5.18
CA ASN A 226 -16.19 11.41 4.02
C ASN A 226 -17.59 10.81 4.24
N ILE A 227 -17.97 10.46 5.47
CA ILE A 227 -19.33 9.93 5.73
C ILE A 227 -20.39 11.07 5.71
N SER A 228 -19.99 12.35 5.75
CA SER A 228 -20.92 13.47 5.92
C SER A 228 -21.29 14.26 4.65
N ILE A 229 -20.97 13.80 3.43
CA ILE A 229 -21.28 14.55 2.19
C ILE A 229 -22.20 13.75 1.24
N ILE A 230 -23.08 12.92 1.78
CA ILE A 230 -24.23 12.41 1.03
C ILE A 230 -25.49 12.92 1.76
N HIS A 231 -25.86 14.17 1.49
CA HIS A 231 -27.15 14.74 1.87
C HIS A 231 -27.59 15.77 0.83
#